data_AF-M8BSQ8-F1
#
_entry.id   AF-M8BSQ8-F1
#
_cell.length_a   1.000
_cell.length_b   1.000
_cell.length_c   1.000
_cell.angle_alpha   90.00
_cell.angle_beta   90.00
_cell.angle_gamma   90.00
#
_symmetry.space_group_name_H-M   'P 1'
#
loop_
_entity.id
_entity.type
_entity.pdbx_description
1 polymer ?
#
loop_
_entity_poly.entity_id
_entity_poly.type
_entity_poly.pdbx_seq_one_letter_code
_entity_poly.pdbx_strand_id
1 'polypeptide(L)'
;MATLQHQNQGAAAPMTTTGGGLRAMDLYEKLEKVGEGTYGKVYKAREKATGRIVALKKTRLPEDDEGVPPTALREVSLLRMLSQDPHVVRLLDLKQGQNKEGQTILYLVFEYMDTDLKKFIRGHRQNHEKIPAHTVKILMYQLCKGVAFCHGRGVLHRDLKPHNLLMDRKTMALKIADLGLSRAFTVPLKKYTHEILTLWYRAPEVLLGATHYSTPVDMWLLGTPNEDVWPGVGKLPNWHEYPQWNVSKLSSVIPSLDADGIDLLEKMLQYEPAKRISAKKAMEHPYFDDVDKALY
;
A
#
# COMPACT_ATOMS: atom_id res chain seq x y z
N MET A 1 -49.23 -12.89 -68.03
CA MET A 1 -47.85 -13.43 -67.99
C MET A 1 -46.99 -12.47 -67.21
N ALA A 2 -46.16 -13.02 -66.33
CA ALA A 2 -45.62 -12.40 -65.12
C ALA A 2 -44.67 -11.21 -65.32
N THR A 3 -44.84 -10.20 -64.46
CA THR A 3 -43.86 -9.16 -64.13
C THR A 3 -43.15 -9.60 -62.83
N LEU A 4 -41.84 -9.86 -62.88
CA LEU A 4 -41.02 -10.20 -61.72
C LEU A 4 -40.41 -8.91 -61.15
N GLN A 5 -40.91 -8.47 -59.99
CA GLN A 5 -40.24 -7.51 -59.11
C GLN A 5 -39.44 -8.29 -58.06
N HIS A 6 -38.12 -8.08 -58.02
CA HIS A 6 -37.26 -8.60 -56.97
C HIS A 6 -37.52 -7.86 -55.65
N GLN A 7 -37.92 -8.62 -54.63
CA GLN A 7 -37.99 -8.17 -53.24
C GLN A 7 -36.58 -7.93 -52.70
N ASN A 8 -36.32 -6.70 -52.26
CA ASN A 8 -35.13 -6.33 -51.50
C ASN A 8 -35.36 -6.74 -50.04
N GLN A 9 -34.63 -7.74 -49.56
CA GLN A 9 -34.67 -8.19 -48.17
C GLN A 9 -34.08 -7.12 -47.25
N GLY A 10 -34.74 -6.90 -46.12
CA GLY A 10 -34.51 -5.80 -45.20
C GLY A 10 -33.07 -5.71 -44.69
N ALA A 11 -32.54 -4.49 -44.75
CA ALA A 11 -31.38 -4.10 -43.96
C ALA A 11 -31.71 -4.23 -42.48
N ALA A 12 -31.04 -5.14 -41.79
CA ALA A 12 -31.06 -5.19 -40.33
C ALA A 12 -30.45 -3.90 -39.79
N ALA A 13 -31.25 -3.13 -39.04
CA ALA A 13 -30.78 -1.98 -38.29
C ALA A 13 -29.67 -2.40 -37.31
N PRO A 14 -28.60 -1.61 -37.13
CA PRO A 14 -27.59 -1.92 -36.14
C PRO A 14 -28.25 -1.88 -34.76
N MET A 15 -28.25 -3.02 -34.08
CA MET A 15 -28.61 -3.12 -32.67
C MET A 15 -27.73 -2.16 -31.88
N THR A 16 -28.34 -1.09 -31.38
CA THR A 16 -27.71 -0.19 -30.40
C THR A 16 -27.59 -0.97 -29.10
N THR A 17 -26.38 -1.45 -28.83
CA THR A 17 -26.00 -2.02 -27.53
C THR A 17 -26.07 -0.90 -26.49
N THR A 18 -27.21 -0.83 -25.82
CA THR A 18 -27.42 -0.04 -24.61
C THR A 18 -26.66 -0.66 -23.44
N GLY A 19 -25.34 -0.44 -23.43
CA GLY A 19 -24.42 -0.86 -22.37
C GLY A 19 -23.49 0.26 -21.92
N GLY A 20 -23.90 1.52 -22.10
CA GLY A 20 -23.11 2.69 -21.71
C GLY A 20 -23.14 2.89 -20.20
N GLY A 21 -22.29 2.17 -19.46
CA GLY A 21 -22.00 2.55 -18.07
C GLY A 21 -21.57 4.02 -18.03
N LEU A 22 -22.21 4.82 -17.16
CA LEU A 22 -21.88 6.22 -16.95
C LEU A 22 -20.36 6.38 -16.74
N ARG A 23 -19.73 7.29 -17.48
CA ARG A 23 -18.27 7.47 -17.43
C ARG A 23 -17.90 8.04 -16.06
N ALA A 24 -16.71 7.72 -15.57
CA ALA A 24 -16.24 8.22 -14.27
C ALA A 24 -16.37 9.76 -14.13
N MET A 25 -16.09 10.51 -15.20
CA MET A 25 -16.16 11.99 -15.18
C MET A 25 -17.60 12.54 -15.14
N ASP A 26 -18.59 11.73 -15.50
CA ASP A 26 -19.99 12.12 -15.44
C ASP A 26 -20.50 12.05 -13.99
N LEU A 27 -20.00 11.09 -13.22
CA LEU A 27 -20.42 10.79 -11.84
C LEU A 27 -19.64 11.54 -10.77
N TYR A 28 -18.38 11.90 -11.04
CA TYR A 28 -17.49 12.50 -10.05
C TYR A 28 -16.99 13.87 -10.49
N GLU A 29 -17.09 14.84 -9.60
CA GLU A 29 -16.46 16.16 -9.71
C GLU A 29 -15.06 16.09 -9.13
N LYS A 30 -14.04 16.36 -9.95
CA LYS A 30 -12.64 16.32 -9.53
C LYS A 30 -12.28 17.63 -8.82
N LEU A 31 -11.76 17.54 -7.59
CA LEU A 31 -11.44 18.69 -6.76
C LEU A 31 -9.95 19.05 -6.85
N GLU A 32 -9.10 18.30 -6.14
CA GLU A 32 -7.66 18.58 -6.03
C GLU A 32 -6.83 17.32 -6.25
N LYS A 33 -5.57 17.50 -6.67
CA LYS A 33 -4.61 16.40 -6.77
C LYS A 33 -3.99 16.15 -5.42
N VAL A 34 -4.15 14.94 -4.89
CA VAL A 34 -3.67 14.57 -3.55
C VAL A 34 -2.40 13.73 -3.56
N GLY A 35 -2.08 13.11 -4.71
CA GLY A 35 -0.88 12.31 -4.87
C GLY A 35 -0.53 12.03 -6.32
N GLU A 36 0.74 11.74 -6.53
CA GLU A 36 1.28 11.17 -7.76
C GLU A 36 2.29 10.10 -7.35
N GLY A 37 2.07 8.88 -7.81
CA GLY A 37 2.99 7.77 -7.62
C GLY A 37 3.41 7.19 -8.96
N THR A 38 4.27 6.19 -8.92
CA THR A 38 4.77 5.44 -10.09
C THR A 38 3.63 4.95 -11.00
N TYR A 39 2.47 4.68 -10.42
CA TYR A 39 1.35 4.04 -11.08
C TYR A 39 0.22 4.98 -11.50
N GLY A 40 0.35 6.27 -11.25
CA GLY A 40 -0.61 7.27 -11.71
C GLY A 40 -0.93 8.37 -10.70
N LYS A 41 -1.94 9.15 -11.07
CA LYS A 41 -2.35 10.35 -10.34
C LYS A 41 -3.58 10.01 -9.48
N VAL A 42 -3.53 10.45 -8.22
CA VAL A 42 -4.64 10.33 -7.27
C VAL A 42 -5.25 11.70 -7.04
N TYR A 43 -6.57 11.77 -7.13
CA TYR A 43 -7.33 13.00 -6.96
C TYR A 43 -8.38 12.84 -5.88
N LYS A 44 -8.57 13.87 -5.07
CA LYS A 44 -9.78 14.01 -4.29
C LYS A 44 -10.91 14.42 -5.23
N ALA A 45 -12.05 13.79 -5.08
CA ALA A 45 -13.23 14.07 -5.88
C ALA A 45 -14.49 14.02 -5.00
N ARG A 46 -15.57 14.60 -5.53
CA ARG A 46 -16.89 14.56 -4.95
C ARG A 46 -17.81 13.75 -5.85
N GLU A 47 -18.47 12.75 -5.30
CA GLU A 47 -19.55 12.05 -5.98
C GLU A 47 -20.74 12.99 -6.15
N LYS A 48 -21.18 13.23 -7.39
CA LYS A 48 -22.23 14.24 -7.67
C LYS A 48 -23.59 13.85 -7.09
N ALA A 49 -23.90 12.55 -7.07
CA ALA A 49 -25.20 12.06 -6.60
C ALA A 49 -25.39 12.18 -5.08
N THR A 50 -24.32 11.98 -4.30
CA THR A 50 -24.38 11.87 -2.84
C THR A 50 -23.67 13.02 -2.12
N GLY A 51 -22.83 13.78 -2.82
CA GLY A 51 -21.91 14.75 -2.23
C GLY A 51 -20.71 14.15 -1.50
N ARG A 52 -20.57 12.81 -1.47
CA ARG A 52 -19.51 12.09 -0.76
C ARG A 52 -18.12 12.42 -1.32
N ILE A 53 -17.16 12.64 -0.43
CA ILE A 53 -15.75 12.81 -0.80
C ILE A 53 -15.08 11.44 -0.97
N VAL A 54 -14.37 11.27 -2.09
CA VAL A 54 -13.68 10.03 -2.49
C VAL A 54 -12.27 10.33 -3.00
N ALA A 55 -11.43 9.29 -3.06
CA ALA A 55 -10.13 9.33 -3.73
C ALA A 55 -10.20 8.56 -5.06
N LEU A 56 -10.00 9.25 -6.18
CA LEU A 56 -9.94 8.69 -7.52
C LEU A 56 -8.49 8.43 -7.93
N LYS A 57 -8.10 7.16 -8.02
CA LYS A 57 -6.82 6.75 -8.60
C LYS A 57 -7.01 6.40 -10.07
N LYS A 58 -6.31 7.14 -10.93
CA LYS A 58 -6.30 6.91 -12.38
C LYS A 58 -5.17 5.96 -12.74
N THR A 59 -5.50 4.79 -13.27
CA THR A 59 -4.54 3.78 -13.74
C THR A 59 -4.62 3.65 -15.26
N ARG A 60 -3.46 3.67 -15.92
CA ARG A 60 -3.36 3.38 -17.36
C ARG A 60 -3.34 1.87 -17.54
N LEU A 61 -4.10 1.38 -18.52
CA LEU A 61 -3.99 0.00 -18.96
C LEU A 61 -3.00 -0.08 -20.14
N PRO A 62 -2.26 -1.20 -20.28
CA PRO A 62 -1.58 -1.52 -21.52
C PRO A 62 -2.59 -1.47 -22.69
N GLU A 63 -2.15 -0.97 -23.83
CA GLU A 63 -2.95 -1.03 -25.06
C GLU A 63 -2.95 -2.47 -25.56
N ASP A 64 -4.03 -3.19 -25.29
CA ASP A 64 -4.38 -4.41 -26.02
C ASP A 64 -5.78 -4.20 -26.63
N ASP A 65 -5.97 -4.67 -27.87
CA ASP A 65 -7.24 -4.56 -28.61
C ASP A 65 -8.42 -5.27 -27.92
N GLU A 66 -8.16 -6.03 -26.86
CA GLU A 66 -9.13 -6.83 -26.09
C GLU A 66 -9.73 -6.11 -24.87
N GLY A 67 -9.42 -4.82 -24.67
CA GLY A 67 -10.02 -4.03 -23.58
C GLY A 67 -9.26 -4.13 -22.25
N VAL A 68 -9.92 -4.51 -21.15
CA VAL A 68 -9.27 -4.57 -19.83
C VAL A 68 -8.52 -5.91 -19.67
N PRO A 69 -7.19 -5.92 -19.45
CA PRO A 69 -6.44 -7.16 -19.32
C PRO A 69 -6.96 -8.06 -18.17
N PRO A 70 -7.03 -9.39 -18.34
CA PRO A 70 -7.42 -10.32 -17.28
C PRO A 70 -6.57 -10.20 -16.00
N THR A 71 -5.31 -9.78 -16.14
CA THR A 71 -4.40 -9.48 -15.02
C THR A 71 -4.92 -8.31 -14.17
N ALA A 72 -5.38 -7.23 -14.80
CA ALA A 72 -5.97 -6.09 -14.11
C ALA A 72 -7.26 -6.47 -13.38
N LEU A 73 -8.10 -7.33 -13.98
CA LEU A 73 -9.31 -7.85 -13.31
C LEU A 73 -8.99 -8.69 -12.07
N ARG A 74 -7.95 -9.53 -12.15
CA ARG A 74 -7.48 -10.31 -10.99
C ARG A 74 -6.96 -9.41 -9.88
N GLU A 75 -6.22 -8.35 -10.20
CA GLU A 75 -5.73 -7.36 -9.23
C GLU A 75 -6.89 -6.62 -8.55
N VAL A 76 -7.87 -6.16 -9.32
CA VAL A 76 -9.08 -5.51 -8.76
C VAL A 76 -9.83 -6.47 -7.85
N SER A 77 -9.93 -7.75 -8.22
CA SER A 77 -10.59 -8.78 -7.41
C SER A 77 -9.89 -9.00 -6.06
N LEU A 78 -8.55 -9.06 -6.06
CA LEU A 78 -7.74 -9.13 -4.84
C LEU A 78 -7.92 -7.88 -3.98
N LEU A 79 -7.85 -6.70 -4.59
CA LEU A 79 -8.05 -5.44 -3.89
C LEU A 79 -9.45 -5.35 -3.27
N ARG A 80 -10.49 -5.80 -3.98
CA ARG A 80 -11.87 -5.85 -3.48
C ARG A 80 -12.00 -6.81 -2.29
N MET A 81 -11.36 -7.98 -2.36
CA MET A 81 -11.30 -8.93 -1.24
C MET A 81 -10.60 -8.32 -0.01
N LEU A 82 -9.46 -7.65 -0.21
CA LEU A 82 -8.70 -7.06 0.90
C LEU A 82 -9.40 -5.85 1.51
N SER A 83 -10.12 -5.07 0.70
CA SER A 83 -10.85 -3.87 1.12
C SER A 83 -12.00 -4.11 2.11
N GLN A 84 -12.26 -5.36 2.45
CA GLN A 84 -13.22 -5.74 3.49
C GLN A 84 -12.68 -5.50 4.90
N ASP A 85 -11.36 -5.51 5.09
CA ASP A 85 -10.76 -5.24 6.41
C ASP A 85 -10.78 -3.75 6.74
N PRO A 86 -11.08 -3.36 7.99
CA PRO A 86 -11.08 -1.96 8.40
C PRO A 86 -9.71 -1.28 8.27
N HIS A 87 -8.60 -2.03 8.31
CA HIS A 87 -7.22 -1.52 8.22
C HIS A 87 -6.66 -1.53 6.80
N VAL A 88 -7.50 -1.78 5.79
CA VAL A 88 -7.16 -1.69 4.38
C VAL A 88 -8.04 -0.62 3.74
N VAL A 89 -7.46 0.23 2.89
CA VAL A 89 -8.21 1.28 2.20
C VAL A 89 -9.34 0.66 1.36
N ARG A 90 -10.56 1.14 1.58
CA ARG A 90 -11.75 0.56 0.95
C ARG A 90 -11.86 0.98 -0.50
N LEU A 91 -11.87 0.00 -1.41
CA LEU A 91 -12.27 0.20 -2.80
C LEU A 91 -13.81 0.25 -2.85
N LEU A 92 -14.36 1.43 -3.12
CA LEU A 92 -15.80 1.68 -3.20
C LEU A 92 -16.36 1.20 -4.54
N ASP A 93 -15.70 1.56 -5.64
CA ASP A 93 -16.21 1.36 -6.99
C ASP A 93 -15.07 1.29 -8.02
N LEU A 94 -15.37 0.75 -9.20
CA LEU A 94 -14.51 0.73 -10.38
C LEU A 94 -15.27 1.39 -11.53
N LYS A 95 -14.67 2.40 -12.16
CA LYS A 95 -15.24 3.06 -13.33
C LYS A 95 -14.30 3.06 -14.51
N GLN A 96 -14.86 2.91 -15.70
CA GLN A 96 -14.15 3.07 -16.95
C GLN A 96 -14.30 4.51 -17.46
N GLY A 97 -13.30 4.99 -18.17
CA GLY A 97 -13.37 6.21 -18.95
C GLY A 97 -12.37 6.17 -20.11
N GLN A 98 -12.25 7.29 -20.82
CA GLN A 98 -11.28 7.47 -21.90
C GLN A 98 -10.38 8.68 -21.61
N ASN A 99 -9.13 8.68 -22.09
CA ASN A 99 -8.31 9.89 -22.08
C ASN A 99 -8.62 10.77 -23.29
N LYS A 100 -7.89 11.89 -23.38
CA LYS A 100 -7.96 12.81 -24.51
C LYS A 100 -7.55 12.15 -25.85
N GLU A 101 -6.80 11.05 -25.79
CA GLU A 101 -6.33 10.27 -26.94
C GLU A 101 -7.27 9.09 -27.26
N GLY A 102 -8.41 8.96 -26.57
CA GLY A 102 -9.39 7.88 -26.77
C GLY A 102 -9.04 6.55 -26.08
N GLN A 103 -7.88 6.43 -25.44
CA GLN A 103 -7.45 5.23 -24.74
C GLN A 103 -8.29 4.96 -23.49
N THR A 104 -8.63 3.68 -23.27
CA THR A 104 -9.35 3.23 -22.09
C THR A 104 -8.54 3.44 -20.81
N ILE A 105 -9.19 3.96 -19.78
CA ILE A 105 -8.64 4.17 -18.44
C ILE A 105 -9.55 3.56 -17.41
N LEU A 106 -8.94 2.97 -16.38
CA LEU A 106 -9.64 2.60 -15.16
C LEU A 106 -9.46 3.65 -14.06
N TYR A 107 -10.57 3.99 -13.45
CA TYR A 107 -10.67 4.80 -12.25
C TYR A 107 -11.06 3.89 -11.08
N LEU A 108 -10.12 3.72 -10.16
CA LEU A 108 -10.36 3.05 -8.89
C LEU A 108 -10.85 4.11 -7.90
N VAL A 109 -12.08 3.93 -7.41
CA VAL A 109 -12.72 4.85 -6.46
C VAL A 109 -12.53 4.31 -5.06
N PHE A 110 -11.72 4.99 -4.26
CA PHE A 110 -11.46 4.63 -2.87
C PHE A 110 -12.20 5.56 -1.91
N GLU A 111 -12.38 5.09 -0.68
CA GLU A 111 -12.67 6.01 0.42
C GLU A 111 -11.56 7.06 0.54
N TYR A 112 -11.95 8.29 0.89
CA TYR A 112 -10.99 9.35 1.12
C TYR A 112 -10.51 9.31 2.58
N MET A 113 -9.19 9.32 2.77
CA MET A 113 -8.54 9.46 4.06
C MET A 113 -7.94 10.87 4.16
N ASP A 114 -7.95 11.46 5.35
CA ASP A 114 -7.68 12.89 5.51
C ASP A 114 -6.18 13.24 5.49
N THR A 115 -5.31 12.26 5.78
CA THR A 115 -3.87 12.42 5.69
C THR A 115 -3.14 11.07 5.52
N ASP A 116 -1.83 11.16 5.34
CA ASP A 116 -0.90 10.03 5.36
C ASP A 116 0.06 10.19 6.55
N LEU A 117 0.62 9.07 7.01
CA LEU A 117 1.46 9.06 8.21
C LEU A 117 2.71 9.92 8.03
N LYS A 118 3.23 10.06 6.81
CA LYS A 118 4.35 10.99 6.52
C LYS A 118 3.97 12.44 6.83
N LYS A 119 2.84 12.92 6.32
CA LYS A 119 2.35 14.28 6.59
C LYS A 119 2.05 14.48 8.08
N PHE A 120 1.49 13.47 8.75
CA PHE A 120 1.23 13.50 10.19
C PHE A 120 2.52 13.68 11.01
N ILE A 121 3.54 12.84 10.77
CA ILE A 121 4.84 12.92 11.44
C ILE A 121 5.51 14.27 11.18
N ARG A 122 5.48 14.74 9.93
CA ARG A 122 6.07 16.03 9.56
C ARG A 122 5.39 17.20 10.29
N GLY A 123 4.07 17.15 10.48
CA GLY A 123 3.33 18.18 11.20
C GLY A 123 3.81 18.35 12.64
N HIS A 124 3.93 17.26 13.40
CA HIS A 124 4.49 17.30 14.76
C HIS A 124 5.93 17.82 14.78
N ARG A 125 6.79 17.33 13.87
CA ARG A 125 8.18 17.78 13.78
C ARG A 125 8.29 19.28 13.49
N GLN A 126 7.45 19.81 12.60
CA GLN A 126 7.42 21.24 12.25
C GLN A 126 6.97 22.12 13.42
N ASN A 127 6.09 21.61 14.27
CA ASN A 127 5.63 22.29 15.49
C ASN A 127 6.59 22.08 16.67
N HIS A 128 7.73 21.40 16.48
CA HIS A 128 8.65 20.99 17.55
C HIS A 128 8.00 20.12 18.64
N GLU A 129 6.94 19.40 18.27
CA GLU A 129 6.23 18.48 19.14
C GLU A 129 6.67 17.03 18.89
N LYS A 130 6.62 16.23 19.95
CA LYS A 130 6.74 14.77 19.84
C LYS A 130 5.35 14.17 19.66
N ILE A 131 5.26 13.11 18.85
CA ILE A 131 4.04 12.31 18.78
C ILE A 131 3.87 11.61 20.14
N PRO A 132 2.68 11.67 20.78
CA PRO A 132 2.45 10.96 22.03
C PRO A 132 2.71 9.46 21.91
N ALA A 133 3.35 8.84 22.91
CA ALA A 133 3.70 7.42 22.89
C ALA A 133 2.46 6.52 22.71
N HIS A 134 1.36 6.85 23.39
CA HIS A 134 0.08 6.18 23.23
C HIS A 134 -0.44 6.21 21.78
N THR A 135 -0.28 7.35 21.09
CA THR A 135 -0.64 7.48 19.68
C THR A 135 0.20 6.56 18.79
N VAL A 136 1.51 6.52 19.02
CA VAL A 136 2.42 5.60 18.28
C VAL A 136 1.99 4.15 18.50
N LYS A 137 1.68 3.78 19.74
CA LYS A 137 1.23 2.44 20.12
C LYS A 137 -0.06 2.03 19.40
N ILE A 138 -1.08 2.87 19.39
CA ILE A 138 -2.35 2.62 18.68
C ILE A 138 -2.13 2.45 17.16
N LEU A 139 -1.35 3.34 16.55
CA LEU A 139 -1.08 3.28 15.11
C LEU A 139 -0.29 2.03 14.73
N MET A 140 0.66 1.63 15.57
CA MET A 140 1.46 0.42 15.40
C MET A 140 0.61 -0.84 15.54
N TYR A 141 -0.30 -0.87 16.52
CA TYR A 141 -1.24 -1.99 16.70
C TYR A 141 -2.15 -2.17 15.47
N GLN A 142 -2.77 -1.09 14.98
CA GLN A 142 -3.60 -1.10 13.77
C GLN A 142 -2.81 -1.53 12.52
N LEU A 143 -1.55 -1.10 12.40
CA LEU A 143 -0.67 -1.56 11.32
C LEU A 143 -0.42 -3.07 11.41
N CYS A 144 -0.15 -3.60 12.60
CA CYS A 144 0.01 -5.04 12.81
C CYS A 144 -1.27 -5.80 12.44
N LYS A 145 -2.46 -5.29 12.78
CA LYS A 145 -3.75 -5.87 12.36
C LYS A 145 -3.88 -5.95 10.84
N GLY A 146 -3.69 -4.85 10.14
CA GLY A 146 -3.79 -4.80 8.67
C GLY A 146 -2.76 -5.71 7.98
N VAL A 147 -1.52 -5.74 8.48
CA VAL A 147 -0.47 -6.61 7.94
C VAL A 147 -0.78 -8.08 8.21
N ALA A 148 -1.21 -8.43 9.42
CA ALA A 148 -1.60 -9.80 9.76
C ALA A 148 -2.78 -10.29 8.89
N PHE A 149 -3.76 -9.43 8.63
CA PHE A 149 -4.88 -9.72 7.73
C PHE A 149 -4.40 -10.02 6.31
N CYS A 150 -3.51 -9.18 5.76
CA CYS A 150 -2.95 -9.39 4.43
C CYS A 150 -2.14 -10.70 4.35
N HIS A 151 -1.28 -10.94 5.34
CA HIS A 151 -0.45 -12.15 5.41
C HIS A 151 -1.31 -13.42 5.54
N GLY A 152 -2.40 -13.36 6.30
CA GLY A 152 -3.37 -14.47 6.42
C GLY A 152 -4.06 -14.83 5.10
N ARG A 153 -4.01 -13.95 4.09
CA ARG A 153 -4.53 -14.17 2.73
C ARG A 153 -3.42 -14.42 1.70
N GLY A 154 -2.19 -14.65 2.15
CA GLY A 154 -1.03 -14.87 1.27
C GLY A 154 -0.58 -13.61 0.52
N VAL A 155 -1.01 -12.43 0.95
CA VAL A 155 -0.66 -11.15 0.32
C VAL A 155 0.47 -10.48 1.09
N LEU A 156 1.56 -10.18 0.39
CA LEU A 156 2.67 -9.38 0.90
C LEU A 156 2.59 -7.97 0.30
N HIS A 157 2.54 -6.94 1.15
CA HIS A 157 2.43 -5.56 0.66
C HIS A 157 3.67 -5.08 -0.11
N ARG A 158 4.88 -5.38 0.38
CA ARG A 158 6.20 -5.09 -0.23
C ARG A 158 6.61 -3.62 -0.35
N ASP A 159 5.71 -2.65 -0.22
CA ASP A 159 6.07 -1.21 -0.21
C ASP A 159 5.48 -0.47 1.01
N LEU A 160 5.59 -1.07 2.20
CA LEU A 160 5.10 -0.43 3.43
C LEU A 160 6.01 0.75 3.78
N LYS A 161 5.46 1.95 3.76
CA LYS A 161 6.13 3.20 4.12
C LYS A 161 5.11 4.23 4.58
N PRO A 162 5.51 5.29 5.32
CA PRO A 162 4.57 6.27 5.86
C PRO A 162 3.65 6.94 4.83
N HIS A 163 4.02 7.02 3.55
CA HIS A 163 3.15 7.54 2.48
C HIS A 163 1.98 6.62 2.12
N ASN A 164 2.16 5.31 2.29
CA ASN A 164 1.16 4.29 1.97
C ASN A 164 0.32 3.90 3.19
N LEU A 165 0.56 4.53 4.33
CA LEU A 165 -0.24 4.41 5.54
C LEU A 165 -1.11 5.64 5.65
N LEU A 166 -2.37 5.49 5.28
CA LEU A 166 -3.35 6.55 5.36
C LEU A 166 -3.98 6.55 6.75
N MET A 167 -4.39 7.71 7.23
CA MET A 167 -5.09 7.81 8.51
C MET A 167 -6.24 8.81 8.43
N ASP A 168 -7.18 8.65 9.36
CA ASP A 168 -8.17 9.66 9.72
C ASP A 168 -7.76 10.29 11.06
N ARG A 169 -7.41 11.58 11.08
CA ARG A 169 -6.95 12.26 12.30
C ARG A 169 -8.02 12.39 13.38
N LYS A 170 -9.32 12.35 13.02
CA LYS A 170 -10.41 12.49 14.00
C LYS A 170 -10.65 11.17 14.72
N THR A 171 -10.67 10.07 13.98
CA THR A 171 -10.99 8.74 14.54
C THR A 171 -9.74 7.95 14.93
N MET A 172 -8.56 8.41 14.52
CA MET A 172 -7.28 7.68 14.62
C MET A 172 -7.26 6.36 13.86
N ALA A 173 -8.16 6.15 12.91
CA ALA A 173 -8.18 4.95 12.07
C ALA A 173 -7.00 4.97 11.10
N LEU A 174 -6.19 3.91 11.09
CA LEU A 174 -5.07 3.71 10.17
C LEU A 174 -5.41 2.64 9.15
N LYS A 175 -5.15 2.95 7.87
CA LYS A 175 -5.43 2.07 6.74
C LYS A 175 -4.24 1.95 5.81
N ILE A 176 -3.93 0.71 5.43
CA ILE A 176 -2.91 0.37 4.45
C ILE A 176 -3.49 0.65 3.06
N ALA A 177 -2.78 1.46 2.28
CA ALA A 177 -3.08 1.78 0.91
C ALA A 177 -2.02 1.23 -0.04
N ASP A 178 -2.35 1.22 -1.34
CA ASP A 178 -1.44 0.78 -2.42
C ASP A 178 -1.07 -0.72 -2.41
N LEU A 179 -1.97 -1.57 -1.91
CA LEU A 179 -1.87 -3.04 -1.96
C LEU A 179 -1.88 -3.64 -3.37
N GLY A 180 -2.36 -2.88 -4.35
CA GLY A 180 -2.83 -3.40 -5.63
C GLY A 180 -1.81 -3.47 -6.77
N LEU A 181 -0.54 -3.08 -6.57
CA LEU A 181 0.41 -2.96 -7.70
C LEU A 181 1.83 -3.48 -7.41
N SER A 182 2.06 -4.05 -6.23
CA SER A 182 3.38 -4.52 -5.77
C SER A 182 3.80 -5.89 -6.34
N ARG A 183 3.67 -6.06 -7.66
CA ARG A 183 4.17 -7.17 -8.53
C ARG A 183 3.18 -8.28 -8.87
N ALA A 184 1.99 -7.95 -9.38
CA ALA A 184 1.16 -8.92 -10.11
C ALA A 184 1.48 -9.01 -11.62
N PHE A 185 2.48 -8.29 -12.12
CA PHE A 185 3.04 -8.52 -13.45
C PHE A 185 4.17 -9.55 -13.42
N THR A 186 3.79 -10.84 -13.35
CA THR A 186 4.38 -11.99 -14.08
C THR A 186 3.84 -13.30 -13.50
N VAL A 187 2.98 -13.98 -14.25
CA VAL A 187 2.78 -15.44 -14.17
C VAL A 187 3.37 -15.99 -15.47
N PRO A 188 4.26 -17.00 -15.47
CA PRO A 188 4.56 -17.94 -14.40
C PRO A 188 5.35 -17.28 -13.27
N LEU A 189 5.28 -17.87 -12.07
CA LEU A 189 6.21 -17.62 -10.98
C LEU A 189 7.63 -17.83 -11.52
N LYS A 190 8.24 -16.79 -12.10
CA LYS A 190 9.64 -16.82 -12.51
C LYS A 190 10.41 -17.29 -11.29
N LYS A 191 11.25 -18.33 -11.47
CA LYS A 191 12.26 -18.74 -10.47
C LYS A 191 12.83 -17.46 -9.87
N TYR A 192 12.66 -17.35 -8.55
CA TYR A 192 13.06 -16.20 -7.76
C TYR A 192 14.40 -15.67 -8.27
N THR A 193 14.41 -14.51 -8.94
CA THR A 193 15.64 -13.76 -9.04
C THR A 193 15.90 -13.23 -7.64
N HIS A 194 17.07 -13.57 -7.08
CA HIS A 194 17.53 -13.16 -5.76
C HIS A 194 17.63 -11.64 -5.57
N GLU A 195 17.23 -10.87 -6.58
CA GLU A 195 17.14 -9.41 -6.57
C GLU A 195 15.73 -8.88 -6.28
N ILE A 196 14.74 -9.73 -6.03
CA ILE A 196 13.38 -9.25 -5.76
C ILE A 196 12.90 -9.56 -4.37
N LEU A 197 13.56 -8.88 -3.46
CA LEU A 197 13.18 -8.71 -2.08
C LEU A 197 13.02 -7.20 -1.84
N THR A 198 11.81 -6.72 -1.61
CA THR A 198 11.64 -5.66 -0.60
C THR A 198 11.30 -6.36 0.71
N LEU A 199 12.14 -7.35 1.00
CA LEU A 199 12.36 -7.82 2.35
C LEU A 199 13.40 -6.81 2.86
N TRP A 200 13.08 -6.16 3.98
CA TRP A 200 13.99 -5.34 4.77
C TRP A 200 14.11 -3.88 4.28
N TYR A 201 14.63 -3.00 5.13
CA TYR A 201 15.07 -1.61 4.84
C TYR A 201 13.92 -0.56 4.79
N ARG A 202 13.79 0.44 5.69
CA ARG A 202 14.88 1.26 6.25
C ARG A 202 14.63 1.87 7.64
N ALA A 203 15.74 2.26 8.27
CA ALA A 203 15.96 2.77 9.63
C ALA A 203 15.24 4.07 10.04
N PRO A 204 15.22 4.39 11.36
CA PRO A 204 14.50 5.52 11.97
C PRO A 204 14.69 6.90 11.32
N GLU A 205 15.75 7.18 10.57
CA GLU A 205 15.95 8.45 9.85
C GLU A 205 15.01 8.63 8.64
N VAL A 206 14.53 7.54 8.05
CA VAL A 206 13.46 7.57 7.03
C VAL A 206 12.10 7.86 7.69
N LEU A 207 11.93 7.46 8.95
CA LEU A 207 10.79 7.87 9.79
C LEU A 207 10.91 9.32 10.27
N LEU A 208 12.11 9.90 10.30
CA LEU A 208 12.36 11.25 10.80
C LEU A 208 12.59 12.32 9.73
N GLY A 209 12.60 11.98 8.43
CA GLY A 209 12.50 12.96 7.33
C GLY A 209 13.80 13.69 6.97
N ALA A 210 14.92 12.96 6.84
CA ALA A 210 16.16 13.49 6.26
C ALA A 210 16.14 13.42 4.73
N THR A 211 16.68 14.44 4.05
CA THR A 211 16.64 14.57 2.58
C THR A 211 17.88 14.06 1.86
N HIS A 212 18.95 13.62 2.56
CA HIS A 212 20.13 12.99 1.95
C HIS A 212 20.74 11.93 2.89
N TYR A 213 21.38 10.91 2.30
CA TYR A 213 22.17 9.78 2.86
C TYR A 213 21.55 8.36 2.80
N SER A 214 22.43 7.36 2.59
CA SER A 214 22.20 6.04 1.97
C SER A 214 22.12 4.88 2.99
N THR A 215 22.01 3.65 2.46
CA THR A 215 21.85 2.33 3.13
C THR A 215 22.75 1.96 4.34
N PRO A 216 23.95 2.54 4.56
CA PRO A 216 24.81 2.16 5.69
C PRO A 216 24.36 2.65 7.08
N VAL A 217 23.50 3.66 7.16
CA VAL A 217 23.12 4.28 8.45
C VAL A 217 22.20 3.35 9.27
N ASP A 218 21.37 2.55 8.59
CA ASP A 218 20.50 1.53 9.19
C ASP A 218 21.25 0.42 9.94
N MET A 219 22.50 0.16 9.56
CA MET A 219 23.34 -0.88 10.13
C MET A 219 23.97 -0.43 11.46
N TRP A 220 23.92 0.85 11.80
CA TRP A 220 24.51 1.34 13.06
C TRP A 220 23.73 0.90 14.32
N LEU A 221 22.42 0.68 14.20
CA LEU A 221 21.58 0.30 15.34
C LEU A 221 21.66 -1.18 15.68
N LEU A 222 21.70 -2.03 14.65
CA LEU A 222 21.73 -3.48 14.80
C LEU A 222 23.14 -4.07 14.64
N GLY A 223 24.11 -3.26 14.20
CA GLY A 223 25.49 -3.66 13.88
C GLY A 223 25.69 -4.11 12.43
N THR A 224 26.84 -4.68 12.11
CA THR A 224 27.06 -5.39 10.85
C THR A 224 26.73 -6.88 11.05
N PRO A 225 25.83 -7.49 10.26
CA PRO A 225 25.55 -8.92 10.40
C PRO A 225 26.83 -9.70 10.09
N ASN A 226 27.07 -10.75 10.87
CA ASN A 226 28.20 -11.65 10.71
C ASN A 226 27.72 -13.09 10.89
N GLU A 227 28.62 -14.05 10.74
CA GLU A 227 28.28 -15.48 10.86
C GLU A 227 27.80 -15.88 12.26
N ASP A 228 28.14 -15.11 13.31
CA ASP A 228 27.66 -15.36 14.68
C ASP A 228 26.18 -14.96 14.85
N VAL A 229 25.78 -13.83 14.26
CA VAL A 229 24.42 -13.27 14.38
C VAL A 229 23.47 -13.88 13.33
N TRP A 230 23.98 -14.15 12.12
CA TRP A 230 23.25 -14.77 11.03
C TRP A 230 24.13 -15.81 10.31
N PRO A 231 24.10 -17.07 10.79
CA PRO A 231 24.85 -18.16 10.16
C PRO A 231 24.47 -18.33 8.67
N GLY A 232 25.48 -18.30 7.80
CA GLY A 232 25.35 -18.40 6.35
C GLY A 232 25.16 -17.07 5.61
N VAL A 233 25.20 -15.93 6.30
CA VAL A 233 25.04 -14.60 5.67
C VAL A 233 26.09 -14.33 4.57
N GLY A 234 27.32 -14.81 4.77
CA GLY A 234 28.40 -14.63 3.80
C GLY A 234 28.21 -15.41 2.49
N LYS A 235 27.28 -16.36 2.46
CA LYS A 235 26.96 -17.19 1.28
C LYS A 235 25.81 -16.64 0.45
N LEU A 236 25.24 -15.49 0.85
CA LEU A 236 24.11 -14.90 0.14
C LEU A 236 24.56 -14.24 -1.17
N PRO A 237 23.74 -14.29 -2.24
CA PRO A 237 24.15 -13.85 -3.59
C PRO A 237 24.65 -12.40 -3.70
N ASN A 238 24.22 -11.53 -2.78
CA ASN A 238 24.55 -10.10 -2.79
C ASN A 238 25.39 -9.67 -1.57
N TRP A 239 26.00 -10.62 -0.87
CA TRP A 239 26.89 -10.30 0.25
C TRP A 239 28.14 -9.58 -0.24
N HIS A 240 28.52 -8.52 0.45
CA HIS A 240 29.77 -7.79 0.25
C HIS A 240 30.34 -7.37 1.61
N GLU A 241 31.64 -7.10 1.66
CA GLU A 241 32.26 -6.64 2.90
C GLU A 241 31.76 -5.25 3.28
N TYR A 242 31.06 -5.16 4.40
CA TYR A 242 30.64 -3.91 5.02
C TYR A 242 31.63 -3.53 6.13
N PRO A 243 31.81 -2.22 6.41
CA PRO A 243 32.47 -1.78 7.63
C PRO A 243 31.83 -2.45 8.86
N GLN A 244 32.64 -2.79 9.86
CA GLN A 244 32.16 -3.47 11.07
C GLN A 244 31.63 -2.43 12.07
N TRP A 245 30.32 -2.41 12.28
CA TRP A 245 29.65 -1.54 13.25
C TRP A 245 29.20 -2.35 14.47
N ASN A 246 29.39 -1.75 15.65
CA ASN A 246 28.92 -2.33 16.90
C ASN A 246 27.41 -2.10 17.07
N VAL A 247 26.74 -3.05 17.72
CA VAL A 247 25.33 -2.92 18.07
C VAL A 247 25.14 -1.75 19.04
N SER A 248 24.27 -0.81 18.68
CA SER A 248 23.86 0.27 19.59
C SER A 248 22.65 -0.19 20.40
N LYS A 249 22.62 0.12 21.71
CA LYS A 249 21.42 -0.16 22.52
C LYS A 249 20.25 0.67 22.02
N LEU A 250 19.15 0.05 21.58
CA LEU A 250 17.98 0.78 21.06
C LEU A 250 17.40 1.76 22.08
N SER A 251 17.51 1.46 23.37
CA SER A 251 17.10 2.37 24.47
C SER A 251 17.87 3.70 24.48
N SER A 252 19.12 3.72 24.02
CA SER A 252 19.89 4.97 23.89
C SER A 252 19.50 5.79 22.65
N VAL A 253 18.90 5.14 21.66
CA VAL A 253 18.52 5.77 20.37
C VAL A 253 17.08 6.28 20.42
N ILE A 254 16.20 5.55 21.10
CA ILE A 254 14.79 5.89 21.27
C ILE A 254 14.46 5.95 22.76
N PRO A 255 14.95 6.97 23.49
CA PRO A 255 14.76 7.07 24.95
C PRO A 255 13.30 7.30 25.36
N SER A 256 12.42 7.60 24.41
CA SER A 256 10.98 7.80 24.65
C SER A 256 10.17 6.50 24.62
N LEU A 257 10.77 5.36 24.26
CA LEU A 257 10.09 4.08 24.21
C LEU A 257 10.31 3.32 25.52
N ASP A 258 9.26 2.72 26.05
CA ASP A 258 9.32 1.91 27.26
C ASP A 258 10.04 0.56 27.00
N ALA A 259 10.27 -0.20 28.07
CA ALA A 259 10.99 -1.47 27.98
C ALA A 259 10.30 -2.47 27.03
N ASP A 260 8.97 -2.56 27.09
CA ASP A 260 8.19 -3.47 26.24
C ASP A 260 8.21 -3.04 24.77
N GLY A 261 8.22 -1.73 24.50
CA GLY A 261 8.33 -1.21 23.15
C GLY A 261 9.70 -1.44 22.54
N ILE A 262 10.77 -1.28 23.33
CA ILE A 262 12.13 -1.63 22.90
C ILE A 262 12.22 -3.12 22.60
N ASP A 263 11.73 -3.98 23.49
CA ASP A 263 11.72 -5.43 23.31
C ASP A 263 10.94 -5.87 22.06
N LEU A 264 9.76 -5.26 21.81
CA LEU A 264 9.01 -5.50 20.58
C LEU A 264 9.80 -5.08 19.33
N LEU A 265 10.46 -3.92 19.38
CA LEU A 265 11.24 -3.40 18.27
C LEU A 265 12.45 -4.31 17.96
N GLU A 266 13.14 -4.82 18.97
CA GLU A 266 14.22 -5.80 18.81
C GLU A 266 13.73 -7.08 18.13
N LYS A 267 12.56 -7.59 18.53
CA LYS A 267 11.94 -8.76 17.87
C LYS A 267 11.51 -8.48 16.42
N MET A 268 11.13 -7.25 16.10
CA MET A 268 10.79 -6.82 14.73
C MET A 268 12.03 -6.59 13.85
N LEU A 269 13.15 -6.19 14.45
CA LEU A 269 14.37 -5.80 13.74
C LEU A 269 15.41 -6.92 13.62
N GLN A 270 15.02 -8.18 13.82
CA GLN A 270 15.91 -9.33 13.62
C GLN A 270 16.43 -9.42 12.18
N TYR A 271 17.74 -9.65 12.01
CA TYR A 271 18.37 -9.89 10.70
C TYR A 271 17.76 -11.10 10.03
N GLU A 272 17.86 -12.27 10.66
CA GLU A 272 17.34 -13.51 10.11
C GLU A 272 15.80 -13.45 10.00
N PRO A 273 15.21 -13.58 8.79
CA PRO A 273 13.77 -13.44 8.62
C PRO A 273 12.96 -14.46 9.42
N ALA A 274 13.51 -15.66 9.63
CA ALA A 274 12.85 -16.72 10.40
C ALA A 274 12.77 -16.42 11.91
N LYS A 275 13.67 -15.59 12.43
CA LYS A 275 13.67 -15.15 13.84
C LYS A 275 12.80 -13.93 14.09
N ARG A 276 12.39 -13.21 13.04
CA ARG A 276 11.58 -12.00 13.14
C ARG A 276 10.15 -12.33 13.60
N ILE A 277 9.64 -11.55 14.56
CA ILE A 277 8.26 -11.71 15.03
C ILE A 277 7.27 -11.46 13.88
N SER A 278 6.24 -12.31 13.76
CA SER A 278 5.17 -12.10 12.79
C SER A 278 4.21 -11.01 13.28
N ALA A 279 3.54 -10.31 12.35
CA ALA A 279 2.55 -9.30 12.72
C ALA A 279 1.44 -9.85 13.64
N LYS A 280 1.05 -11.12 13.45
CA LYS A 280 0.10 -11.81 14.32
C LYS A 280 0.62 -11.93 15.75
N LYS A 281 1.84 -12.43 15.93
CA LYS A 281 2.48 -12.56 17.25
C LYS A 281 2.80 -11.20 17.88
N ALA A 282 3.13 -10.19 17.07
CA ALA A 282 3.41 -8.85 17.56
C ALA A 282 2.20 -8.24 18.27
N MET A 283 0.97 -8.47 17.80
CA MET A 283 -0.25 -7.98 18.46
C MET A 283 -0.51 -8.60 19.84
N GLU A 284 0.13 -9.72 20.14
CA GLU A 284 0.04 -10.42 21.43
C GLU A 284 1.16 -10.00 22.40
N HIS A 285 1.99 -9.02 22.01
CA HIS A 285 3.11 -8.54 22.82
C HIS A 285 2.65 -7.67 23.99
N PRO A 286 3.30 -7.73 25.18
CA PRO A 286 2.96 -6.91 26.35
C PRO A 286 2.88 -5.41 26.08
N TYR A 287 3.66 -4.92 25.10
CA TYR A 287 3.62 -3.53 24.65
C TYR A 287 2.21 -3.05 24.25
N PHE A 288 1.31 -3.94 23.86
CA PHE A 288 -0.06 -3.63 23.46
C PHE A 288 -1.13 -4.03 24.49
N ASP A 289 -0.77 -4.41 25.71
CA ASP A 289 -1.74 -4.87 26.72
C ASP A 289 -2.65 -3.74 27.23
N ASP A 290 -2.19 -2.49 27.18
CA ASP A 290 -2.94 -1.28 27.53
C ASP A 290 -3.75 -0.70 26.36
N VAL A 291 -3.71 -1.31 25.18
CA VAL A 291 -4.53 -0.88 24.04
C VAL A 291 -5.93 -1.44 24.15
N ASP A 292 -6.95 -0.60 23.98
CA ASP A 292 -8.34 -1.06 23.83
C ASP A 292 -8.53 -1.75 22.46
N LYS A 293 -8.39 -3.08 22.48
CA LYS A 293 -8.48 -3.96 21.30
C LYS A 293 -9.89 -4.05 20.70
N ALA A 294 -10.92 -3.60 21.43
CA ALA A 294 -12.29 -3.55 20.93
C ALA A 294 -12.54 -2.26 20.12
N LEU A 295 -11.84 -1.19 20.45
CA LEU A 295 -11.93 0.09 19.75
C LEU A 295 -11.06 0.15 18.48
N TYR A 296 -9.86 -0.44 18.52
CA TYR A 296 -8.87 -0.42 17.44
C TYR A 296 -8.55 -1.84 16.98
#